data_AF-A0A1F9DX84-F1
#
_entry.id   AF-A0A1F9DX84-F1
#
_cell.length_a   1.000
_cell.length_b   1.000
_cell.length_c   1.000
_cell.angle_alpha   90.00
_cell.angle_beta   90.00
_cell.angle_gamma   90.00
#
_symmetry.space_group_name_H-M   'P 1'
#
loop_
_entity.id
_entity.type
_entity.pdbx_description
1 polymer ?
#
loop_
_entity_poly.entity_id
_entity_poly.type
_entity_poly.pdbx_seq_one_letter_code
_entity_poly.pdbx_strand_id
1 'polypeptide(L)'
;MTRKDINAVLKDHDKELLAIPGVAGVYVGLLPDDKTPCLKVMVVKETEDLKRRIPKSIEGYPVLIEESGVIRPLKGRIPGHS
;
A
#
# COMPACT_ATOMS: atom_id res chain seq x y z
N MET A 1 0.64 -25.06 13.75
CA MET A 1 1.00 -23.66 13.96
C MET A 1 0.07 -22.81 13.11
N THR A 2 -0.88 -22.13 13.72
CA THR A 2 -1.77 -21.19 13.03
C THR A 2 -0.93 -19.96 12.67
N ARG A 3 -0.65 -19.80 11.38
CA ARG A 3 -0.06 -18.56 10.84
C ARG A 3 -0.92 -17.40 11.33
N LYS A 4 -0.32 -16.31 11.84
CA LYS A 4 -1.08 -15.10 12.20
C LYS A 4 -1.91 -14.68 11.00
N ASP A 5 -3.15 -14.29 11.24
CA ASP A 5 -4.02 -13.81 10.18
C ASP A 5 -3.38 -12.61 9.49
N ILE A 6 -3.35 -12.59 8.16
CA ILE A 6 -2.71 -11.48 7.42
C ILE A 6 -3.36 -10.13 7.74
N ASN A 7 -4.64 -10.11 8.14
CA ASN A 7 -5.29 -8.89 8.62
C ASN A 7 -4.72 -8.40 9.95
N ALA A 8 -4.35 -9.33 10.84
CA ALA A 8 -3.68 -8.98 12.10
C ALA A 8 -2.26 -8.45 11.84
N VAL A 9 -1.53 -9.09 10.91
CA VAL A 9 -0.22 -8.61 10.46
C VAL A 9 -0.33 -7.20 9.86
N LEU A 10 -1.31 -6.97 8.97
CA LEU A 10 -1.56 -5.64 8.43
C LEU A 10 -1.78 -4.62 9.56
N LYS A 11 -2.68 -4.90 10.51
CA LYS A 11 -3.04 -3.96 11.58
C LYS A 11 -1.90 -3.67 12.58
N ASP A 12 -0.96 -4.60 12.73
CA ASP A 12 0.22 -4.40 13.58
C ASP A 12 1.24 -3.48 12.89
N HIS A 13 1.41 -3.65 11.58
CA HIS A 13 2.42 -2.95 10.79
C HIS A 13 1.89 -1.75 9.98
N ASP A 14 0.58 -1.53 9.87
CA ASP A 14 0.00 -0.47 9.04
C ASP A 14 0.52 0.90 9.47
N LYS A 15 0.61 1.13 10.78
CA LYS A 15 1.10 2.39 11.34
C LYS A 15 2.54 2.68 10.97
N GLU A 16 3.40 1.67 11.00
CA GLU A 16 4.81 1.82 10.63
C GLU A 16 4.96 2.11 9.14
N LEU A 17 4.19 1.41 8.30
CA LEU A 17 4.20 1.61 6.85
C LEU A 17 3.61 2.97 6.46
N LEU A 18 2.50 3.38 7.08
CA LEU A 18 1.88 4.70 6.90
C LEU A 18 2.77 5.84 7.41
N ALA A 19 3.69 5.57 8.35
CA ALA A 19 4.69 6.55 8.78
C ALA A 19 5.78 6.79 7.73
N ILE A 20 5.89 5.95 6.68
CA ILE A 20 6.85 6.14 5.61
C ILE A 20 6.34 7.24 4.65
N PRO A 21 7.10 8.33 4.43
CA PRO A 21 6.71 9.40 3.54
C PRO A 21 6.60 8.88 2.09
N GLY A 22 5.42 9.03 1.51
CA GLY A 22 5.09 8.56 0.16
C GLY A 22 4.15 7.35 0.13
N VAL A 23 3.93 6.69 1.27
CA VAL A 23 2.87 5.69 1.42
C VAL A 23 1.52 6.39 1.56
N ALA A 24 0.58 6.05 0.69
CA ALA A 24 -0.80 6.51 0.71
C ALA A 24 -1.71 5.56 1.51
N GLY A 25 -1.39 4.27 1.51
CA GLY A 25 -2.18 3.25 2.19
C GLY A 25 -1.55 1.87 2.15
N VAL A 26 -2.04 0.95 2.98
CA VAL A 26 -1.64 -0.46 2.97
C VAL A 26 -2.90 -1.32 3.09
N TYR A 27 -3.00 -2.37 2.29
CA TYR A 27 -4.14 -3.29 2.30
C TYR A 27 -3.70 -4.73 2.04
N VAL A 28 -4.53 -5.68 2.46
CA VAL A 28 -4.36 -7.08 2.10
C VAL A 28 -4.91 -7.30 0.70
N GLY A 29 -4.14 -8.02 -0.12
CA GLY A 29 -4.62 -8.52 -1.40
C GLY A 29 -4.06 -9.90 -1.70
N LEU A 30 -4.18 -10.30 -2.96
CA LEU A 30 -3.61 -11.52 -3.47
C LEU A 30 -2.50 -11.18 -4.46
N LEU A 31 -1.50 -12.05 -4.54
CA LEU A 31 -0.51 -12.03 -5.62
C LEU A 31 -1.22 -12.16 -6.98
N PRO A 32 -0.56 -11.85 -8.12
CA PRO A 32 -1.12 -12.07 -9.45
C PRO A 32 -1.48 -13.54 -9.79
N ASP A 33 -1.19 -14.48 -8.89
CA ASP A 33 -1.67 -15.87 -8.97
C ASP A 33 -3.05 -16.06 -8.30
N ASP A 34 -3.61 -15.04 -7.65
CA ASP A 34 -4.89 -15.03 -6.92
C ASP A 34 -5.03 -16.09 -5.80
N LYS A 35 -3.97 -16.83 -5.48
CA LYS A 35 -3.97 -17.87 -4.43
C LYS A 35 -3.18 -17.50 -3.20
N THR A 36 -2.22 -16.58 -3.33
CA THR A 36 -1.28 -16.26 -2.24
C THR A 36 -1.63 -14.91 -1.62
N PRO A 37 -2.01 -14.86 -0.34
CA PRO A 37 -2.25 -13.60 0.36
C PRO A 37 -0.96 -12.80 0.51
N CYS A 38 -1.02 -11.51 0.21
CA CYS A 38 0.10 -10.58 0.25
C CYS A 38 -0.33 -9.21 0.79
N LEU A 39 0.61 -8.45 1.32
CA LEU A 39 0.37 -7.05 1.66
C LEU A 39 0.66 -6.18 0.44
N LYS A 40 -0.24 -5.28 0.12
CA LYS A 40 -0.08 -4.30 -0.95
C LYS A 40 0.03 -2.91 -0.34
N VAL A 41 1.14 -2.23 -0.64
CA VAL A 41 1.45 -0.90 -0.17
C VAL A 41 1.18 0.07 -1.31
N MET A 42 0.15 0.89 -1.17
CA MET A 42 -0.17 1.93 -2.10
C MET A 42 0.75 3.13 -1.86
N VAL A 43 1.49 3.54 -2.87
CA VAL A 43 2.37 4.71 -2.81
C VAL A 43 1.94 5.74 -3.85
N VAL A 44 2.13 7.03 -3.54
CA VAL A 44 1.83 8.12 -4.50
C VAL A 44 2.77 8.07 -5.71
N LYS A 45 4.03 7.69 -5.47
CA LYS A 45 5.07 7.55 -6.48
C LYS A 45 5.99 6.41 -6.09
N GLU A 46 6.20 5.47 -7.01
CA GLU A 46 7.19 4.43 -6.81
C GLU A 46 8.59 5.03 -6.93
N THR A 47 9.36 4.99 -5.84
CA THR A 47 10.75 5.44 -5.82
C THR A 47 11.66 4.34 -5.30
N GLU A 48 12.93 4.35 -5.72
CA GLU A 48 13.91 3.39 -5.22
C GLU A 48 14.15 3.52 -3.71
N ASP A 49 14.01 4.73 -3.15
CA ASP A 49 14.07 4.96 -1.71
C ASP A 49 12.93 4.21 -0.99
N LEU A 50 11.69 4.35 -1.47
CA LEU A 50 10.55 3.61 -0.93
C LEU A 50 10.75 2.09 -1.02
N LYS A 51 11.27 1.58 -2.15
CA LYS A 51 11.59 0.14 -2.30
C LYS A 51 12.65 -0.35 -1.33
N ARG A 52 13.55 0.53 -0.87
CA ARG A 52 14.58 0.20 0.15
C ARG A 52 14.04 0.28 1.56
N ARG A 53 13.11 1.22 1.82
CA ARG A 53 12.50 1.42 3.14
C ARG A 53 11.39 0.41 3.44
N ILE A 54 10.62 0.04 2.43
CA ILE A 54 9.52 -0.93 2.57
C ILE A 54 10.11 -2.34 2.48
N PRO A 55 9.92 -3.19 3.50
CA PRO A 55 10.37 -4.56 3.45
C PRO A 55 9.58 -5.35 2.39
N LYS A 56 10.25 -6.25 1.67
CA LYS A 56 9.63 -7.11 0.64
C LYS A 56 8.80 -8.26 1.24
N SER A 57 8.91 -8.50 2.54
CA SER A 57 8.18 -9.54 3.26
C SER A 57 8.00 -9.17 4.72
N ILE A 58 6.81 -9.37 5.27
CA ILE A 58 6.46 -9.11 6.68
C ILE A 58 5.82 -10.36 7.26
N GLU A 59 6.33 -10.89 8.37
CA GLU A 59 5.81 -12.11 9.04
C GLU A 59 5.66 -13.32 8.08
N GLY A 60 6.46 -13.35 7.00
CA GLY A 60 6.41 -14.40 5.97
C GLY A 60 5.36 -14.19 4.86
N TYR A 61 4.69 -13.05 4.83
CA TYR A 61 3.84 -12.62 3.72
C TYR A 61 4.60 -11.69 2.77
N PRO A 62 4.50 -11.88 1.45
CA PRO A 62 5.14 -10.98 0.50
C PRO A 62 4.46 -9.61 0.52
N VAL A 63 5.27 -8.56 0.31
CA VAL A 63 4.82 -7.17 0.20
C VAL A 63 5.03 -6.69 -1.23
N LEU A 64 3.97 -6.18 -1.83
CA LEU A 64 3.96 -5.56 -3.16
C LEU A 64 3.77 -4.06 -3.00
N ILE A 65 4.51 -3.28 -3.78
CA ILE A 65 4.34 -1.84 -3.86
C ILE A 65 3.50 -1.57 -5.10
N GLU A 66 2.37 -0.89 -4.93
CA GLU A 66 1.53 -0.42 -6.03
C GLU A 66 1.59 1.10 -6.08
N GLU A 67 2.05 1.64 -7.20
CA GLU A 67 1.93 3.07 -7.45
C GLU A 67 0.45 3.39 -7.73
N SER A 68 -0.15 4.25 -6.92
CA SER A 68 -1.53 4.72 -7.12
C SER A 68 -1.70 5.53 -8.41
N GLY A 69 -0.60 5.90 -9.07
CA GLY A 69 -0.54 7.01 -10.00
C GLY A 69 -0.95 8.31 -9.30
N VAL A 70 -0.71 9.44 -9.94
CA VAL A 70 -1.18 10.72 -9.40
C VAL A 70 -2.71 10.69 -9.42
N ILE A 71 -3.35 10.52 -8.26
CA ILE A 71 -4.76 10.94 -8.09
C ILE A 71 -4.73 12.46 -8.19
N ARG A 72 -4.69 12.98 -9.43
CA ARG A 72 -4.94 14.39 -9.66
C ARG A 72 -6.39 14.57 -9.22
N PRO A 73 -6.69 15.45 -8.24
CA PRO A 73 -8.06 15.89 -8.10
C PRO A 73 -8.50 16.36 -9.48
N LEU A 74 -9.54 15.74 -10.03
CA LEU A 74 -10.27 16.33 -11.15
C LEU A 74 -10.63 17.72 -10.65
N LYS A 75 -9.91 18.74 -11.14
CA LYS A 75 -10.24 20.14 -10.91
C LYS A 75 -11.63 20.30 -11.51
N GLY A 76 -12.65 20.05 -10.70
CA GLY A 76 -14.02 20.45 -10.94
C GLY A 76 -13.98 21.96 -11.00
N ARG A 77 -13.65 22.50 -12.17
CA ARG A 77 -14.00 23.84 -12.54
C ARG A 77 -15.53 23.79 -12.53
N ILE A 78 -16.15 24.23 -11.44
CA ILE A 78 -17.54 24.68 -11.44
C ILE A 78 -17.50 26.10 -12.02
N PRO A 79 -17.79 26.32 -13.32
CA PRO A 79 -18.07 27.66 -13.78
C PRO A 79 -19.44 28.09 -13.24
N GLY A 80 -19.48 29.24 -12.58
CA GLY A 80 -20.70 29.99 -12.34
C GLY A 80 -21.15 30.06 -10.88
N HIS A 81 -21.00 31.22 -10.26
CA HIS A 81 -22.07 32.21 -10.32
C HIS A 81 -21.46 33.59 -9.97
N SER A 82 -21.49 34.50 -10.93
CA SER A 82 -21.41 35.94 -10.70
C SER A 82 -22.80 36.52 -10.79
#